data_AF-A0A4R0RLP9-F1
#
_entry.id   AF-A0A4R0RLP9-F1
#
_cell.length_a   1.000
_cell.length_b   1.000
_cell.length_c   1.000
_cell.angle_alpha   90.00
_cell.angle_beta   90.00
_cell.angle_gamma   90.00
#
_symmetry.space_group_name_H-M   'P 1'
#
loop_
_entity.id
_entity.type
_entity.pdbx_description
1 polymer ?
#
loop_
_entity_poly.entity_id
_entity_poly.type
_entity_poly.pdbx_seq_one_letter_code
_entity_poly.pdbx_strand_id
1 'polypeptide(L)'
;MSSKSQKAHDLTRAHPLYDPHYIDRDIRTKLQQCLTAPWNFEGSFAFNKSYDAPNPTLFIDNAGTIGLPLSRPGAEVLKGAAQQAPFGMGESTMVDTSLYQIQIKNGAWDNFVETAVKDACVALGVNYDASRPRCELYKLLLYETGSHFHPHKDSEKVDGMFATLVFLLPSEFTGGEVHLAHGGQSMVFDCSPDSLLKTNVMAWYTDVTHEIKPVTSGYRLALTYNLIHTTTSLRPALTHDLEFPKQVRPVLEAWQRDGGKAAPEKILCLLTHQYSQANISASDLKGVDAQKIALLAPLASELGFHLGFATIENHLWGCADMDCDCGPTNFAGVDDQEMEFEGFVDLDGKLISEQLEFSENEAIPEDLAENVGSAEFFDEDKGLPTGNEGTPLERCTVL
;
A
#
# COMPACT_ATOMS: atom_id res chain seq x y z
N MET A 1 48.71 56.05 -42.39
CA MET A 1 47.40 55.67 -42.96
C MET A 1 46.87 54.47 -42.18
N SER A 2 45.66 54.61 -41.63
CA SER A 2 44.75 53.60 -41.03
C SER A 2 45.29 52.66 -39.94
N SER A 3 44.93 52.82 -38.66
CA SER A 3 43.61 52.58 -38.03
C SER A 3 43.19 51.11 -37.97
N LYS A 4 43.35 50.48 -36.80
CA LYS A 4 42.41 49.47 -36.28
C LYS A 4 42.17 49.70 -34.79
N SER A 5 40.93 50.07 -34.51
CA SER A 5 40.30 50.21 -33.20
C SER A 5 39.96 48.84 -32.63
N GLN A 6 40.25 48.61 -31.36
CA GLN A 6 39.72 47.48 -30.60
C GLN A 6 39.17 48.05 -29.28
N LYS A 7 37.85 48.22 -29.24
CA LYS A 7 37.09 48.60 -28.06
C LYS A 7 37.03 47.41 -27.10
N ALA A 8 37.50 47.61 -25.89
CA ALA A 8 37.14 46.77 -24.75
C ALA A 8 35.66 47.02 -24.41
N HIS A 9 34.87 45.94 -24.34
CA HIS A 9 33.54 45.96 -23.73
C HIS A 9 33.61 45.10 -22.47
N ASP A 10 33.46 45.78 -21.33
CA ASP A 10 33.15 45.21 -20.03
C ASP A 10 31.92 44.29 -20.13
N LEU A 11 32.09 43.03 -19.70
CA LEU A 11 31.01 42.09 -19.45
C LEU A 11 30.92 41.85 -17.94
N THR A 12 30.41 42.83 -17.20
CA THR A 12 29.82 42.60 -15.88
C THR A 12 28.33 42.33 -16.08
N ARG A 13 27.98 41.07 -16.35
CA ARG A 13 26.59 40.61 -16.28
C ARG A 13 26.27 40.40 -14.81
N ALA A 14 25.62 41.39 -14.21
CA ALA A 14 25.11 41.31 -12.85
C ALA A 14 24.17 40.09 -12.72
N HIS A 15 24.45 39.26 -11.72
CA HIS A 15 23.47 38.32 -11.17
C HIS A 15 22.22 39.11 -10.73
N PRO A 16 20.99 38.62 -10.95
CA PRO A 16 19.81 39.28 -10.44
C PRO A 16 19.89 39.31 -8.92
N LEU A 17 19.94 40.52 -8.37
CA LEU A 17 19.82 40.80 -6.95
C LEU A 17 18.48 40.25 -6.46
N TYR A 18 18.53 39.59 -5.31
CA TYR A 18 17.42 39.10 -4.51
C TYR A 18 16.34 40.21 -4.37
N ASP A 19 15.17 40.02 -4.98
CA ASP A 19 14.01 40.92 -4.82
C ASP A 19 13.14 40.40 -3.65
N PRO A 20 13.10 41.09 -2.50
CA PRO A 20 12.30 40.68 -1.35
C PRO A 20 10.78 40.77 -1.56
N HIS A 21 10.32 41.25 -2.73
CA HIS A 21 8.91 41.35 -3.10
C HIS A 21 8.48 40.38 -4.22
N TYR A 22 9.35 39.47 -4.67
CA TYR A 22 8.95 38.42 -5.59
C TYR A 22 8.04 37.41 -4.88
N ILE A 23 6.72 37.59 -5.05
CA ILE A 23 5.71 36.59 -4.67
C ILE A 23 5.78 35.49 -5.71
N ASP A 24 6.28 34.35 -5.28
CA ASP A 24 6.38 33.14 -6.07
C ASP A 24 4.98 32.55 -6.26
N ARG A 25 4.43 32.68 -7.48
CA ARG A 25 2.97 32.59 -7.70
C ARG A 25 2.42 31.18 -7.82
N ASP A 26 3.25 30.15 -7.76
CA ASP A 26 2.82 28.78 -8.03
C ASP A 26 3.30 27.81 -6.95
N ILE A 27 2.79 28.03 -5.73
CA ILE A 27 3.07 27.19 -4.57
C ILE A 27 2.63 25.75 -4.83
N ARG A 28 1.45 25.54 -5.44
CA ARG A 28 0.90 24.22 -5.76
C ARG A 28 1.85 23.41 -6.65
N THR A 29 2.24 23.93 -7.81
CA THR A 29 3.10 23.20 -8.75
C THR A 29 4.47 22.93 -8.16
N LYS A 30 5.03 23.85 -7.37
CA LYS A 30 6.31 23.63 -6.69
C LYS A 30 6.21 22.56 -5.62
N LEU A 31 5.15 22.60 -4.83
CA LEU A 31 4.90 21.57 -3.83
C LEU A 31 4.71 20.22 -4.50
N GLN A 32 3.94 20.14 -5.60
CA GLN A 32 3.80 18.93 -6.40
C GLN A 32 5.16 18.42 -6.90
N GLN A 33 5.99 19.29 -7.49
CA GLN A 33 7.33 18.90 -7.94
C GLN A 33 8.19 18.32 -6.80
N CYS A 34 8.13 18.92 -5.61
CA CYS A 34 8.80 18.37 -4.43
C CYS A 34 8.18 17.03 -4.01
N LEU A 35 6.85 16.92 -4.02
CA LEU A 35 6.04 15.76 -3.62
C LEU A 35 6.10 14.57 -4.60
N THR A 36 6.49 14.80 -5.86
CA THR A 36 6.60 13.76 -6.89
C THR A 36 8.04 13.49 -7.32
N ALA A 37 9.00 14.27 -6.82
CA ALA A 37 10.42 14.04 -7.13
C ALA A 37 10.84 12.64 -6.65
N PRO A 38 11.74 11.95 -7.38
CA PRO A 38 12.30 10.69 -6.92
C PRO A 38 13.14 10.97 -5.67
N TRP A 39 12.62 10.57 -4.52
CA TRP A 39 13.36 10.58 -3.26
C TRP A 39 14.11 9.27 -3.11
N ASN A 40 15.17 9.27 -2.31
CA ASN A 40 15.88 8.05 -1.92
C ASN A 40 15.07 7.23 -0.89
N PHE A 41 13.76 7.06 -1.11
CA PHE A 41 12.98 6.08 -0.36
C PHE A 41 13.41 4.70 -0.85
N GLU A 42 14.15 3.98 -0.01
CA GLU A 42 14.63 2.63 -0.31
C GLU A 42 13.59 1.54 -0.01
N GLY A 43 12.42 1.91 0.52
CA GLY A 43 11.36 0.95 0.79
C GLY A 43 10.64 0.50 -0.48
N SER A 44 10.23 -0.77 -0.49
CA SER A 44 9.45 -1.40 -1.54
C SER A 44 8.04 -1.72 -1.06
N PHE A 45 7.10 -1.95 -1.97
CA PHE A 45 5.75 -2.40 -1.60
C PHE A 45 5.71 -3.90 -1.24
N ALA A 46 6.78 -4.64 -1.52
CA ALA A 46 6.89 -6.07 -1.25
C ALA A 46 8.30 -6.52 -0.89
N PHE A 47 8.38 -7.71 -0.28
CA PHE A 47 9.60 -8.36 0.17
C PHE A 47 9.56 -9.85 -0.19
N ASN A 48 10.70 -10.42 -0.58
CA ASN A 48 10.88 -11.87 -0.72
C ASN A 48 12.32 -12.27 -0.38
N LYS A 49 12.50 -13.34 0.40
CA LYS A 49 13.80 -13.93 0.72
C LYS A 49 13.68 -15.40 1.12
N SER A 50 14.67 -16.20 0.71
CA SER A 50 14.78 -17.61 1.09
C SER A 50 15.66 -17.80 2.32
N TYR A 51 15.28 -18.70 3.22
CA TYR A 51 15.96 -18.95 4.49
C TYR A 51 16.22 -20.43 4.76
N ASP A 52 17.31 -20.70 5.46
CA ASP A 52 17.52 -21.92 6.24
C ASP A 52 16.80 -21.80 7.59
N ALA A 53 15.48 -21.99 7.56
CA ALA A 53 14.62 -21.81 8.73
C ALA A 53 14.63 -23.04 9.67
N PRO A 54 14.45 -22.84 10.99
CA PRO A 54 14.17 -23.94 11.89
C PRO A 54 12.84 -24.62 11.51
N ASN A 55 12.73 -25.92 11.68
CA ASN A 55 11.45 -26.61 11.45
C ASN A 55 10.43 -26.19 12.52
N PRO A 56 9.25 -25.62 12.18
CA PRO A 56 8.25 -25.17 13.16
C PRO A 56 7.71 -26.30 14.06
N THR A 57 7.89 -27.57 13.66
CA THR A 57 7.23 -28.72 14.30
C THR A 57 5.73 -28.47 14.36
N LEU A 58 5.16 -28.26 13.16
CA LEU A 58 3.75 -27.94 12.96
C LEU A 58 2.88 -29.09 13.49
N PHE A 59 1.95 -28.78 14.38
CA PHE A 59 1.00 -29.72 14.94
C PHE A 59 -0.41 -29.19 14.73
N ILE A 60 -1.31 -30.08 14.27
CA ILE A 60 -2.70 -29.78 14.06
C ILE A 60 -3.55 -30.76 14.87
N ASP A 61 -4.50 -30.26 15.67
CA ASP A 61 -5.23 -31.09 16.65
C ASP A 61 -5.84 -32.37 16.05
N ASN A 62 -6.40 -32.29 14.84
CA ASN A 62 -7.04 -33.41 14.14
C ASN A 62 -6.13 -34.17 13.17
N ALA A 63 -4.90 -33.68 12.93
CA ALA A 63 -3.97 -34.23 11.93
C ALA A 63 -2.66 -34.75 12.56
N GLY A 64 -2.39 -34.40 13.82
CA GLY A 64 -1.14 -34.67 14.51
C GLY A 64 0.01 -33.78 14.03
N THR A 65 1.24 -34.25 14.20
CA THR A 65 2.45 -33.55 13.76
C THR A 65 2.64 -33.71 12.25
N ILE A 66 2.80 -32.59 11.55
CA ILE A 66 3.05 -32.53 10.11
C ILE A 66 4.55 -32.48 9.86
N GLY A 67 5.07 -33.48 9.13
CA GLY A 67 6.48 -33.55 8.76
C GLY A 67 6.83 -32.57 7.64
N LEU A 68 8.02 -31.96 7.75
CA LEU A 68 8.61 -31.09 6.71
C LEU A 68 9.99 -31.65 6.27
N PRO A 69 10.34 -31.64 4.97
CA PRO A 69 9.51 -31.13 3.86
C PRO A 69 8.21 -31.91 3.67
N LEU A 70 7.14 -31.20 3.28
CA LEU A 70 5.80 -31.79 3.20
C LEU A 70 5.78 -32.91 2.15
N SER A 71 5.39 -34.09 2.59
CA SER A 71 5.20 -35.24 1.71
C SER A 71 3.75 -35.33 1.21
N ARG A 72 3.51 -36.02 0.08
CA ARG A 72 2.16 -36.28 -0.42
C ARG A 72 1.24 -36.92 0.65
N PRO A 73 1.64 -37.97 1.40
CA PRO A 73 0.80 -38.49 2.48
C PRO A 73 0.49 -37.45 3.56
N GLY A 74 1.46 -36.59 3.91
CA GLY A 74 1.22 -35.49 4.84
C GLY A 74 0.23 -34.45 4.30
N ALA A 75 0.30 -34.13 3.01
CA ALA A 75 -0.66 -33.24 2.35
C ALA A 75 -2.08 -33.82 2.34
N GLU A 76 -2.25 -35.11 2.10
CA GLU A 76 -3.58 -35.76 2.16
C GLU A 76 -4.15 -35.81 3.58
N VAL A 77 -3.29 -35.97 4.59
CA VAL A 77 -3.69 -35.84 6.01
C VAL A 77 -4.17 -34.42 6.31
N LEU A 78 -3.46 -33.39 5.83
CA LEU A 78 -3.89 -31.99 5.96
C LEU A 78 -5.25 -31.75 5.29
N LYS A 79 -5.45 -32.26 4.07
CA LYS A 79 -6.73 -32.16 3.34
C LYS A 79 -7.88 -32.79 4.12
N GLY A 80 -7.66 -33.95 4.74
CA GLY A 80 -8.68 -34.64 5.53
C GLY A 80 -9.03 -33.95 6.85
N ALA A 81 -8.11 -33.17 7.43
CA ALA A 81 -8.33 -32.45 8.69
C ALA A 81 -8.91 -31.03 8.50
N ALA A 82 -8.92 -30.53 7.28
CA ALA A 82 -9.25 -29.16 6.95
C ALA A 82 -10.74 -28.92 6.69
N GLN A 83 -11.14 -27.65 6.80
CA GLN A 83 -12.36 -27.15 6.19
C GLN A 83 -11.99 -26.45 4.87
N GLN A 84 -12.85 -26.54 3.86
CA GLN A 84 -12.65 -25.80 2.62
C GLN A 84 -12.61 -24.30 2.92
N ALA A 85 -11.66 -23.58 2.32
CA ALA A 85 -11.53 -22.14 2.55
C ALA A 85 -12.84 -21.43 2.17
N PRO A 86 -13.37 -20.53 3.04
CA PRO A 86 -14.68 -19.90 2.83
C PRO A 86 -14.72 -18.91 1.65
N PHE A 87 -13.55 -18.45 1.19
CA PHE A 87 -13.41 -17.55 0.05
C PHE A 87 -12.76 -18.29 -1.12
N GLY A 88 -13.39 -18.18 -2.30
CA GLY A 88 -12.98 -18.86 -3.52
C GLY A 88 -14.13 -19.55 -4.26
N MET A 89 -15.22 -18.82 -4.56
CA MET A 89 -16.17 -19.24 -5.60
C MET A 89 -15.48 -19.08 -6.97
N GLY A 90 -14.46 -19.91 -7.24
CA GLY A 90 -13.60 -19.88 -8.44
C GLY A 90 -12.11 -20.12 -8.15
N GLU A 91 -11.64 -19.80 -6.94
CA GLU A 91 -10.23 -19.92 -6.54
C GLU A 91 -9.97 -21.27 -5.88
N SER A 92 -9.22 -22.15 -6.54
CA SER A 92 -9.00 -23.55 -6.13
C SER A 92 -8.08 -23.71 -4.89
N THR A 93 -8.21 -22.89 -3.86
CA THR A 93 -7.48 -23.06 -2.59
C THR A 93 -8.24 -24.00 -1.67
N MET A 94 -7.67 -25.18 -1.41
CA MET A 94 -8.45 -26.28 -0.84
C MET A 94 -8.66 -26.23 0.67
N VAL A 95 -7.75 -25.60 1.41
CA VAL A 95 -7.65 -25.80 2.87
C VAL A 95 -7.34 -24.48 3.55
N ASP A 96 -8.24 -24.05 4.44
CA ASP A 96 -7.98 -23.03 5.46
C ASP A 96 -8.20 -23.67 6.83
N THR A 97 -7.20 -23.58 7.71
CA THR A 97 -7.27 -24.12 9.06
C THR A 97 -7.29 -22.98 10.07
N SER A 98 -8.30 -22.97 10.95
CA SER A 98 -8.43 -21.95 11.99
C SER A 98 -7.25 -21.96 12.97
N LEU A 99 -6.92 -20.79 13.52
CA LEU A 99 -5.82 -20.61 14.48
C LEU A 99 -5.84 -21.55 15.68
N TYR A 100 -7.00 -21.81 16.26
CA TYR A 100 -7.11 -22.67 17.43
C TYR A 100 -6.66 -24.12 17.19
N GLN A 101 -6.60 -24.54 15.92
CA GLN A 101 -6.20 -25.88 15.54
C GLN A 101 -4.72 -25.98 15.17
N ILE A 102 -3.99 -24.86 15.04
CA ILE A 102 -2.59 -24.84 14.60
C ILE A 102 -1.68 -24.55 15.78
N GLN A 103 -0.68 -25.39 16.01
CA GLN A 103 0.33 -25.20 17.04
C GLN A 103 1.74 -25.32 16.43
N ILE A 104 2.60 -24.38 16.78
CA ILE A 104 4.03 -24.41 16.46
C ILE A 104 4.75 -24.85 17.72
N LYS A 105 5.39 -26.03 17.69
CA LYS A 105 5.98 -26.65 18.89
C LYS A 105 7.47 -26.39 19.05
N ASN A 106 8.14 -25.85 18.02
CA ASN A 106 9.54 -25.47 18.11
C ASN A 106 9.69 -23.98 18.45
N GLY A 107 10.08 -23.67 19.69
CA GLY A 107 10.30 -22.28 20.13
C GLY A 107 11.43 -21.54 19.39
N ALA A 108 12.31 -22.23 18.65
CA ALA A 108 13.26 -21.57 17.77
C ALA A 108 12.57 -20.88 16.57
N TRP A 109 11.35 -21.28 16.24
CA TRP A 109 10.54 -20.65 15.19
C TRP A 109 10.20 -19.21 15.53
N ASP A 110 9.92 -18.89 16.80
CA ASP A 110 9.55 -17.52 17.20
C ASP A 110 10.70 -16.52 16.94
N ASN A 111 11.94 -16.92 17.24
CA ASN A 111 13.13 -16.11 16.93
C ASN A 111 13.33 -15.93 15.41
N PHE A 112 12.99 -16.97 14.63
CA PHE A 112 13.05 -16.90 13.18
C PHE A 112 11.98 -15.96 12.61
N VAL A 113 10.75 -16.03 13.12
CA VAL A 113 9.67 -15.09 12.79
C VAL A 113 10.11 -13.66 13.09
N GLU A 114 10.69 -13.40 14.27
CA GLU A 114 11.18 -12.06 14.61
C GLU A 114 12.25 -11.56 13.62
N THR A 115 13.16 -12.44 13.20
CA THR A 115 14.18 -12.12 12.19
C THR A 115 13.54 -11.78 10.84
N ALA A 116 12.59 -12.61 10.40
CA ALA A 116 11.86 -12.40 9.16
C ALA A 116 11.04 -11.10 9.17
N VAL A 117 10.40 -10.76 10.30
CA VAL A 117 9.66 -9.50 10.45
C VAL A 117 10.60 -8.30 10.36
N LYS A 118 11.80 -8.37 10.96
CA LYS A 118 12.80 -7.29 10.85
C LYS A 118 13.24 -7.08 9.40
N ASP A 119 13.58 -8.16 8.70
CA ASP A 119 13.97 -8.10 7.29
C ASP A 119 12.84 -7.53 6.41
N ALA A 120 11.60 -7.99 6.63
CA ALA A 120 10.43 -7.49 5.93
C ALA A 120 10.17 -6.00 6.23
N CYS A 121 10.28 -5.56 7.49
CA CYS A 121 10.09 -4.16 7.85
C CYS A 121 11.12 -3.25 7.18
N VAL A 122 12.39 -3.65 7.17
CA VAL A 122 13.45 -2.90 6.48
C VAL A 122 13.11 -2.76 4.99
N ALA A 123 12.76 -3.86 4.33
CA ALA A 123 12.42 -3.86 2.91
C ALA A 123 11.15 -3.06 2.60
N LEU A 124 10.13 -3.11 3.45
CA LEU A 124 8.89 -2.37 3.28
C LEU A 124 9.03 -0.87 3.60
N GLY A 125 10.12 -0.46 4.24
CA GLY A 125 10.31 0.92 4.64
C GLY A 125 9.69 1.27 6.00
N VAL A 126 9.52 0.28 6.87
CA VAL A 126 8.99 0.41 8.23
C VAL A 126 10.13 0.39 9.27
N ASN A 127 10.14 1.39 10.15
CA ASN A 127 11.07 1.42 11.29
C ASN A 127 10.64 0.39 12.35
N TYR A 128 11.30 -0.75 12.39
CA TYR A 128 10.97 -1.85 13.32
C TYR A 128 11.06 -1.44 14.79
N ASP A 129 12.11 -0.73 15.20
CA ASP A 129 12.33 -0.37 16.60
C ASP A 129 11.31 0.65 17.12
N ALA A 130 10.89 1.55 16.23
CA ALA A 130 9.84 2.52 16.53
C ALA A 130 8.44 1.88 16.48
N SER A 131 8.14 1.11 15.42
CA SER A 131 6.82 0.52 15.19
C SER A 131 6.51 -0.69 16.08
N ARG A 132 7.55 -1.40 16.56
CA ARG A 132 7.47 -2.66 17.32
C ARG A 132 6.32 -3.57 16.83
N PRO A 133 6.29 -3.93 15.54
CA PRO A 133 5.12 -4.55 14.96
C PRO A 133 4.83 -5.89 15.63
N ARG A 134 3.55 -6.12 15.92
CA ARG A 134 3.07 -7.43 16.35
C ARG A 134 2.90 -8.31 15.11
N CYS A 135 3.28 -9.57 15.23
CA CYS A 135 3.15 -10.57 14.17
C CYS A 135 2.25 -11.68 14.69
N GLU A 136 1.07 -11.83 14.09
CA GLU A 136 0.07 -12.80 14.52
C GLU A 136 -0.17 -13.83 13.43
N LEU A 137 -0.06 -15.12 13.77
CA LEU A 137 -0.47 -16.18 12.85
C LEU A 137 -1.94 -15.97 12.51
N TYR A 138 -2.28 -16.07 11.23
CA TYR A 138 -3.65 -15.93 10.73
C TYR A 138 -4.22 -17.24 10.17
N LYS A 139 -3.49 -17.89 9.25
CA LYS A 139 -3.97 -19.12 8.61
C LYS A 139 -2.84 -20.01 8.11
N LEU A 140 -3.18 -21.28 7.91
CA LEU A 140 -2.38 -22.27 7.17
C LEU A 140 -3.13 -22.63 5.89
N LEU A 141 -2.47 -22.45 4.75
CA LEU A 141 -3.01 -22.76 3.43
C LEU A 141 -2.23 -23.88 2.76
N LEU A 142 -2.96 -24.86 2.22
CA LEU A 142 -2.41 -25.90 1.35
C LEU A 142 -2.95 -25.72 -0.07
N TYR A 143 -2.02 -25.56 -0.99
CA TYR A 143 -2.27 -25.47 -2.43
C TYR A 143 -1.85 -26.78 -3.08
N GLU A 144 -2.68 -27.33 -3.97
CA GLU A 144 -2.33 -28.46 -4.84
C GLU A 144 -2.30 -28.03 -6.30
N THR A 145 -2.00 -28.96 -7.19
CA THR A 145 -2.07 -28.72 -8.64
C THR A 145 -3.42 -28.13 -9.06
N GLY A 146 -3.36 -26.97 -9.73
CA GLY A 146 -4.52 -26.20 -10.17
C GLY A 146 -4.98 -25.11 -9.19
N SER A 147 -4.52 -25.15 -7.93
CA SER A 147 -4.78 -24.09 -6.95
C SER A 147 -4.17 -22.76 -7.40
N HIS A 148 -4.94 -21.68 -7.27
CA HIS A 148 -4.57 -20.31 -7.63
C HIS A 148 -5.42 -19.30 -6.84
N PHE A 149 -5.01 -18.04 -6.88
CA PHE A 149 -5.81 -16.89 -6.43
C PHE A 149 -5.86 -15.88 -7.57
N HIS A 150 -7.06 -15.35 -7.83
CA HIS A 150 -7.22 -14.22 -8.75
C HIS A 150 -6.62 -12.95 -8.14
N PRO A 151 -6.37 -11.91 -8.95
CA PRO A 151 -5.89 -10.63 -8.45
C PRO A 151 -6.87 -10.06 -7.40
N HIS A 152 -6.37 -9.81 -6.20
CA HIS A 152 -7.14 -9.19 -5.11
C HIS A 152 -6.23 -8.41 -4.16
N LYS A 153 -6.83 -7.58 -3.29
CA LYS A 153 -6.15 -6.92 -2.17
C LYS A 153 -6.53 -7.59 -0.87
N ASP A 154 -5.64 -7.54 0.11
CA ASP A 154 -5.95 -8.05 1.45
C ASP A 154 -6.85 -7.05 2.17
N SER A 155 -7.99 -7.50 2.68
CA SER A 155 -8.72 -6.72 3.68
C SER A 155 -8.02 -6.79 5.03
N GLU A 156 -7.97 -5.66 5.73
CA GLU A 156 -7.47 -5.58 7.10
C GLU A 156 -8.31 -6.50 7.99
N LYS A 157 -7.65 -7.44 8.66
CA LYS A 157 -8.33 -8.45 9.50
C LYS A 157 -8.47 -8.01 10.95
N VAL A 158 -7.62 -7.05 11.34
CA VAL A 158 -7.49 -6.50 12.69
C VAL A 158 -7.00 -5.07 12.56
N ASP A 159 -7.47 -4.19 13.45
CA ASP A 159 -7.09 -2.79 13.45
C ASP A 159 -5.56 -2.61 13.51
N GLY A 160 -5.04 -1.74 12.66
CA GLY A 160 -3.60 -1.46 12.54
C GLY A 160 -2.82 -2.50 11.74
N MET A 161 -3.47 -3.47 11.10
CA MET A 161 -2.83 -4.37 10.14
C MET A 161 -2.35 -3.59 8.93
N PHE A 162 -1.05 -3.59 8.69
CA PHE A 162 -0.46 -2.85 7.57
C PHE A 162 0.08 -3.75 6.47
N ALA A 163 0.43 -4.99 6.79
CA ALA A 163 1.03 -5.92 5.83
C ALA A 163 0.70 -7.38 6.14
N THR A 164 0.81 -8.20 5.10
CA THR A 164 0.74 -9.67 5.18
C THR A 164 2.16 -10.22 5.12
N LEU A 165 2.46 -11.23 5.94
CA LEU A 165 3.73 -11.98 5.93
C LEU A 165 3.44 -13.47 5.69
N VAL A 166 4.02 -14.05 4.65
CA VAL A 166 3.78 -15.44 4.24
C VAL A 166 5.07 -16.24 4.31
N PHE A 167 5.03 -17.37 5.03
CA PHE A 167 6.09 -18.37 5.07
C PHE A 167 5.67 -19.56 4.22
N LEU A 168 6.31 -19.76 3.07
CA LEU A 168 6.21 -21.01 2.31
C LEU A 168 7.13 -22.03 2.95
N LEU A 169 6.52 -22.99 3.66
CA LEU A 169 7.20 -24.07 4.33
C LEU A 169 7.79 -25.04 3.31
N PRO A 170 8.87 -25.78 3.65
CA PRO A 170 9.50 -26.68 2.69
C PRO A 170 8.53 -27.73 2.16
N SER A 171 8.29 -27.74 0.85
CA SER A 171 7.43 -28.68 0.13
C SER A 171 7.76 -28.64 -1.36
N GLU A 172 7.68 -29.77 -2.06
CA GLU A 172 7.94 -29.80 -3.50
C GLU A 172 6.75 -29.28 -4.28
N PHE A 173 6.94 -28.22 -5.06
CA PHE A 173 5.95 -27.71 -6.01
C PHE A 173 6.59 -26.97 -7.20
N THR A 174 5.83 -26.83 -8.29
CA THR A 174 6.18 -25.97 -9.45
C THR A 174 5.00 -25.05 -9.80
N GLY A 175 5.27 -23.94 -10.49
CA GLY A 175 4.27 -22.89 -10.68
C GLY A 175 3.98 -22.16 -9.37
N GLY A 176 2.78 -21.59 -9.20
CA GLY A 176 2.46 -20.90 -7.95
C GLY A 176 3.16 -19.54 -7.79
N GLU A 177 3.59 -18.93 -8.89
CA GLU A 177 4.23 -17.62 -8.90
C GLU A 177 3.30 -16.57 -8.28
N VAL A 178 3.86 -15.73 -7.41
CA VAL A 178 3.10 -14.63 -6.79
C VAL A 178 3.35 -13.37 -7.61
N HIS A 179 2.31 -12.86 -8.25
CA HIS A 179 2.33 -11.60 -8.99
C HIS A 179 1.80 -10.51 -8.08
N LEU A 180 2.53 -9.41 -7.97
CA LEU A 180 2.22 -8.29 -7.09
C LEU A 180 2.20 -7.00 -7.91
N ALA A 181 1.23 -6.13 -7.64
CA ALA A 181 1.11 -4.84 -8.29
C ALA A 181 0.70 -3.75 -7.30
N HIS A 182 1.37 -2.60 -7.36
CA HIS A 182 1.11 -1.43 -6.52
C HIS A 182 1.59 -0.16 -7.22
N GLY A 183 0.77 0.90 -7.25
CA GLY A 183 1.16 2.20 -7.82
C GLY A 183 1.71 2.13 -9.25
N GLY A 184 1.16 1.25 -10.11
CA GLY A 184 1.63 1.04 -11.48
C GLY A 184 2.92 0.22 -11.62
N GLN A 185 3.54 -0.18 -10.51
CA GLN A 185 4.68 -1.09 -10.49
C GLN A 185 4.21 -2.54 -10.35
N SER A 186 5.01 -3.49 -10.84
CA SER A 186 4.74 -4.92 -10.69
C SER A 186 6.00 -5.72 -10.33
N MET A 187 5.81 -6.79 -9.57
CA MET A 187 6.84 -7.75 -9.17
C MET A 187 6.32 -9.18 -9.31
N VAL A 188 7.23 -10.12 -9.56
CA VAL A 188 6.92 -11.55 -9.63
C VAL A 188 7.88 -12.31 -8.72
N PHE A 189 7.34 -13.12 -7.82
CA PHE A 189 8.10 -14.00 -6.95
C PHE A 189 7.89 -15.46 -7.36
N ASP A 190 8.90 -16.07 -7.97
CA ASP A 190 8.98 -17.52 -8.16
C ASP A 190 9.75 -18.16 -6.99
N CYS A 191 9.03 -18.88 -6.15
CA CYS A 191 9.57 -19.56 -4.97
C CYS A 191 9.74 -21.08 -5.16
N SER A 192 9.48 -21.60 -6.37
CA SER A 192 9.54 -23.03 -6.67
C SER A 192 10.94 -23.66 -6.72
N PRO A 193 12.02 -22.98 -7.17
CA PRO A 193 13.29 -23.67 -7.42
C PRO A 193 13.92 -24.35 -6.20
N ASP A 194 13.85 -23.73 -5.02
CA ASP A 194 14.41 -24.25 -3.76
C ASP A 194 13.33 -24.68 -2.74
N SER A 195 12.08 -24.81 -3.21
CA SER A 195 10.88 -25.03 -2.39
C SER A 195 10.95 -26.27 -1.50
N LEU A 196 11.64 -27.33 -1.93
CA LEU A 196 11.78 -28.56 -1.15
C LEU A 196 12.68 -28.38 0.09
N LEU A 197 13.63 -27.44 0.08
CA LEU A 197 14.70 -27.35 1.08
C LEU A 197 14.64 -26.08 1.93
N LYS A 198 14.18 -24.97 1.35
CA LYS A 198 14.19 -23.65 1.98
C LYS A 198 12.80 -23.24 2.40
N THR A 199 12.73 -22.37 3.40
CA THR A 199 11.51 -21.60 3.68
C THR A 199 11.61 -20.27 2.94
N ASN A 200 10.68 -20.00 2.02
CA ASN A 200 10.60 -18.70 1.37
C ASN A 200 9.67 -17.80 2.18
N VAL A 201 10.11 -16.59 2.49
CA VAL A 201 9.32 -15.61 3.22
C VAL A 201 9.03 -14.45 2.29
N MET A 202 7.75 -14.10 2.17
CA MET A 202 7.28 -12.96 1.41
C MET A 202 6.49 -12.02 2.30
N ALA A 203 6.51 -10.73 2.01
CA ALA A 203 5.61 -9.76 2.64
C ALA A 203 5.15 -8.70 1.64
N TRP A 204 3.98 -8.12 1.86
CA TRP A 204 3.46 -6.99 1.09
C TRP A 204 2.48 -6.17 1.92
N TYR A 205 2.31 -4.89 1.58
CA TYR A 205 1.29 -4.04 2.20
C TYR A 205 -0.12 -4.51 1.84
N THR A 206 -1.11 -4.23 2.70
CA THR A 206 -2.49 -4.71 2.50
C THR A 206 -3.15 -4.19 1.22
N ASP A 207 -2.75 -3.02 0.74
CA ASP A 207 -3.26 -2.40 -0.47
C ASP A 207 -2.54 -2.85 -1.76
N VAL A 208 -1.60 -3.79 -1.66
CA VAL A 208 -0.96 -4.43 -2.83
C VAL A 208 -1.93 -5.41 -3.45
N THR A 209 -2.21 -5.24 -4.75
CA THR A 209 -2.93 -6.25 -5.52
C THR A 209 -2.02 -7.44 -5.73
N HIS A 210 -2.47 -8.62 -5.34
CA HIS A 210 -1.71 -9.85 -5.46
C HIS A 210 -2.52 -10.97 -6.12
N GLU A 211 -1.83 -11.79 -6.90
CA GLU A 211 -2.36 -12.94 -7.63
C GLU A 211 -1.39 -14.11 -7.44
N ILE A 212 -1.92 -15.32 -7.25
CA ILE A 212 -1.11 -16.54 -7.22
C ILE A 212 -1.44 -17.34 -8.47
N LYS A 213 -0.47 -17.47 -9.39
CA LYS A 213 -0.64 -18.28 -10.59
C LYS A 213 -0.83 -19.76 -10.24
N PRO A 214 -1.44 -20.57 -11.13
CA PRO A 214 -1.69 -21.98 -10.85
C PRO A 214 -0.43 -22.74 -10.44
N VAL A 215 -0.55 -23.51 -9.36
CA VAL A 215 0.43 -24.55 -9.03
C VAL A 215 0.33 -25.63 -10.11
N THR A 216 1.43 -25.94 -10.79
CA THR A 216 1.46 -26.88 -11.92
C THR A 216 1.81 -28.30 -11.48
N SER A 217 2.53 -28.47 -10.37
CA SER A 217 2.79 -29.78 -9.77
C SER A 217 3.06 -29.66 -8.27
N GLY A 218 2.83 -30.75 -7.53
CA GLY A 218 3.18 -30.84 -6.11
C GLY A 218 2.20 -30.13 -5.17
N TYR A 219 2.70 -29.78 -3.99
CA TYR A 219 1.92 -29.08 -2.96
C TYR A 219 2.73 -27.90 -2.40
N ARG A 220 2.09 -26.74 -2.28
CA ARG A 220 2.66 -25.54 -1.66
C ARG A 220 1.97 -25.32 -0.32
N LEU A 221 2.74 -25.30 0.78
CA LEU A 221 2.22 -25.12 2.14
C LEU A 221 2.64 -23.75 2.68
N ALA A 222 1.68 -22.93 3.08
CA ALA A 222 1.92 -21.54 3.47
C ALA A 222 1.36 -21.25 4.87
N LEU A 223 2.17 -20.67 5.75
CA LEU A 223 1.70 -19.99 6.96
C LEU A 223 1.59 -18.49 6.69
N THR A 224 0.41 -17.92 6.91
CA THR A 224 0.16 -16.49 6.74
C THR A 224 0.03 -15.82 8.09
N TYR A 225 0.71 -14.69 8.26
CA TYR A 225 0.70 -13.85 9.45
C TYR A 225 0.26 -12.43 9.09
N ASN A 226 -0.42 -11.78 10.03
CA ASN A 226 -0.74 -10.35 9.97
C ASN A 226 0.37 -9.56 10.66
N LEU A 227 0.89 -8.52 10.01
CA LEU A 227 1.77 -7.53 10.62
C LEU A 227 0.98 -6.31 11.04
N ILE A 228 1.09 -5.96 12.32
CA ILE A 228 0.19 -4.99 12.97
C ILE A 228 1.04 -3.95 13.67
N HIS A 229 0.75 -2.68 13.45
CA HIS A 229 1.37 -1.59 14.19
C HIS A 229 0.94 -1.62 15.65
N THR A 230 1.88 -1.39 16.58
CA THR A 230 1.58 -1.39 18.03
C THR A 230 1.67 0.01 18.65
N THR A 231 1.94 1.02 17.82
CA THR A 231 2.14 2.40 18.25
C THR A 231 1.22 3.31 17.48
N THR A 232 0.62 4.27 18.18
CA THR A 232 -0.25 5.30 17.58
C THR A 232 0.51 6.60 17.26
N SER A 233 1.84 6.59 17.39
CA SER A 233 2.67 7.78 17.19
C SER A 233 3.19 7.84 15.76
N LEU A 234 3.39 9.07 15.27
CA LEU A 234 4.11 9.31 14.03
C LEU A 234 5.49 8.63 14.10
N ARG A 235 5.75 7.74 13.14
CA ARG A 235 7.00 7.00 13.08
C ARG A 235 8.10 7.88 12.48
N PRO A 236 9.33 7.85 13.02
CA PRO A 236 10.45 8.51 12.38
C PRO A 236 10.66 7.96 10.96
N ALA A 237 10.98 8.84 10.02
CA ALA A 237 11.43 8.43 8.70
C ALA A 237 12.65 7.51 8.80
N LEU A 238 12.74 6.50 7.94
CA LEU A 238 13.91 5.60 7.90
C LEU A 238 15.17 6.29 7.39
N THR A 239 15.01 7.32 6.55
CA THR A 239 16.15 8.00 5.93
C THR A 239 16.58 9.19 6.79
N HIS A 240 17.90 9.40 6.86
CA HIS A 240 18.50 10.64 7.34
C HIS A 240 18.61 11.70 6.23
N ASP A 241 17.93 11.48 5.10
CA ASP A 241 18.17 12.27 3.90
C ASP A 241 17.58 13.68 4.06
N LEU A 242 18.46 14.66 4.22
CA LEU A 242 18.11 16.06 4.45
C LEU A 242 17.59 16.74 3.17
N GLU A 243 17.63 16.07 2.02
CA GLU A 243 17.24 16.68 0.74
C GLU A 243 15.74 16.99 0.65
N PHE A 244 14.86 16.13 1.18
CA PHE A 244 13.42 16.41 1.16
C PHE A 244 13.08 17.66 1.99
N PRO A 245 13.50 17.78 3.27
CA PRO A 245 13.29 19.01 4.01
C PRO A 245 13.90 20.26 3.37
N LYS A 246 15.06 20.14 2.71
CA LYS A 246 15.71 21.25 1.99
C LYS A 246 14.92 21.72 0.77
N GLN A 247 14.23 20.82 0.08
CA GLN A 247 13.43 21.16 -1.11
C GLN A 247 12.07 21.73 -0.72
N VAL A 248 11.41 21.16 0.28
CA VAL A 248 10.05 21.57 0.68
C VAL A 248 10.05 22.85 1.51
N ARG A 249 11.03 23.03 2.41
CA ARG A 249 11.05 24.21 3.31
C ARG A 249 10.95 25.56 2.58
N PRO A 250 11.73 25.84 1.52
CA PRO A 250 11.62 27.10 0.79
C PRO A 250 10.22 27.36 0.22
N VAL A 251 9.52 26.30 -0.21
CA VAL A 251 8.16 26.38 -0.74
C VAL A 251 7.17 26.74 0.37
N LEU A 252 7.27 26.08 1.53
CA LEU A 252 6.43 26.39 2.70
C LEU A 252 6.71 27.81 3.24
N GLU A 253 7.96 28.26 3.27
CA GLU A 253 8.31 29.63 3.67
C GLU A 253 7.78 30.68 2.68
N ALA A 254 7.78 30.38 1.38
CA ALA A 254 7.18 31.24 0.37
C ALA A 254 5.66 31.33 0.55
N TRP A 255 5.00 30.20 0.80
CA TRP A 255 3.56 30.14 1.09
C TRP A 255 3.21 30.94 2.34
N GLN A 256 3.95 30.76 3.43
CA GLN A 256 3.74 31.51 4.68
C GLN A 256 3.89 33.02 4.47
N ARG A 257 4.87 33.45 3.67
CA ARG A 257 5.16 34.87 3.40
C ARG A 257 4.12 35.54 2.51
N ASP A 258 3.47 34.80 1.62
CA ASP A 258 2.39 35.33 0.78
C ASP A 258 1.23 35.86 1.64
N GLY A 259 0.90 35.15 2.72
CA GLY A 259 -0.10 35.58 3.70
C GLY A 259 -1.52 35.61 3.14
N GLY A 260 -1.86 34.69 2.23
CA GLY A 260 -3.20 34.53 1.67
C GLY A 260 -3.57 35.56 0.60
N LYS A 261 -2.59 36.10 -0.13
CA LYS A 261 -2.84 37.04 -1.24
C LYS A 261 -3.06 36.32 -2.56
N ALA A 262 -2.21 35.34 -2.85
CA ALA A 262 -2.20 34.59 -4.09
C ALA A 262 -2.08 33.08 -3.85
N ALA A 263 -1.47 32.66 -2.74
CA ALA A 263 -1.40 31.25 -2.36
C ALA A 263 -2.76 30.77 -1.82
N PRO A 264 -3.12 29.50 -2.08
CA PRO A 264 -4.36 28.93 -1.57
C PRO A 264 -4.34 28.81 -0.04
N GLU A 265 -5.52 28.70 0.58
CA GLU A 265 -5.63 28.51 2.03
C GLU A 265 -5.18 27.10 2.45
N LYS A 266 -5.33 26.12 1.55
CA LYS A 266 -4.98 24.72 1.76
C LYS A 266 -4.55 24.06 0.45
N ILE A 267 -3.82 22.96 0.56
CA ILE A 267 -3.48 22.09 -0.57
C ILE A 267 -3.74 20.64 -0.16
N LEU A 268 -4.57 19.95 -0.93
CA LEU A 268 -4.90 18.54 -0.80
C LEU A 268 -3.88 17.73 -1.59
N CYS A 269 -3.25 16.74 -0.95
CA CYS A 269 -2.26 15.88 -1.58
C CYS A 269 -2.74 14.44 -1.51
N LEU A 270 -2.94 13.80 -2.66
CA LEU A 270 -3.33 12.41 -2.73
C LEU A 270 -2.19 11.52 -2.19
N LEU A 271 -2.55 10.64 -1.26
CA LEU A 271 -1.64 9.63 -0.73
C LEU A 271 -1.42 8.50 -1.74
N THR A 272 -0.26 7.85 -1.66
CA THR A 272 0.14 6.81 -2.61
C THR A 272 -0.45 5.44 -2.26
N HIS A 273 -0.59 5.16 -0.97
CA HIS A 273 -1.28 3.97 -0.48
C HIS A 273 -2.78 4.24 -0.30
N GLN A 274 -3.54 3.15 -0.30
CA GLN A 274 -4.98 3.19 -0.01
C GLN A 274 -5.23 2.82 1.46
N TYR A 275 -6.19 3.50 2.07
CA TYR A 275 -6.53 3.31 3.48
C TYR A 275 -8.00 2.97 3.63
N SER A 276 -8.30 1.93 4.40
CA SER A 276 -9.66 1.37 4.50
C SER A 276 -10.49 1.97 5.64
N GLN A 277 -9.88 2.75 6.54
CA GLN A 277 -10.53 3.26 7.74
C GLN A 277 -10.92 4.73 7.58
N ALA A 278 -12.16 5.06 7.94
CA ALA A 278 -12.55 6.45 8.19
C ALA A 278 -11.81 6.98 9.42
N ASN A 279 -11.23 8.19 9.32
CA ASN A 279 -10.40 8.86 10.35
C ASN A 279 -9.00 8.23 10.54
N ILE A 280 -8.25 8.08 9.45
CA ILE A 280 -6.86 7.61 9.52
C ILE A 280 -5.99 8.51 10.41
N SER A 281 -5.07 7.89 11.13
CA SER A 281 -4.04 8.59 11.90
C SER A 281 -2.69 8.47 11.20
N ALA A 282 -1.73 9.30 11.60
CA ALA A 282 -0.38 9.25 11.06
C ALA A 282 0.34 7.90 11.35
N SER A 283 -0.12 7.16 12.36
CA SER A 283 0.38 5.81 12.64
C SER A 283 -0.10 4.73 11.68
N ASP A 284 -1.17 4.99 10.92
CA ASP A 284 -1.76 4.02 9.98
C ASP A 284 -1.10 4.09 8.60
N LEU A 285 -0.33 5.17 8.34
CA LEU A 285 0.29 5.42 7.05
C LEU A 285 1.28 4.32 6.63
N LYS A 286 1.25 3.95 5.35
CA LYS A 286 2.06 2.89 4.78
C LYS A 286 3.18 3.47 3.92
N GLY A 287 4.31 2.76 3.85
CA GLY A 287 5.42 3.03 2.94
C GLY A 287 5.80 4.50 2.81
N VAL A 288 5.71 5.00 1.58
CA VAL A 288 6.16 6.35 1.21
C VAL A 288 5.35 7.45 1.89
N ASP A 289 4.05 7.24 2.16
CA ASP A 289 3.20 8.26 2.77
C ASP A 289 3.60 8.50 4.23
N ALA A 290 3.89 7.43 4.96
CA ALA A 290 4.41 7.52 6.32
C ALA A 290 5.70 8.35 6.37
N GLN A 291 6.58 8.17 5.38
CA GLN A 291 7.83 8.92 5.29
C GLN A 291 7.62 10.39 4.94
N LYS A 292 6.76 10.69 3.97
CA LYS A 292 6.41 12.08 3.61
C LYS A 292 5.92 12.83 4.84
N ILE A 293 4.95 12.27 5.56
CA ILE A 293 4.37 12.92 6.74
C ILE A 293 5.38 13.01 7.88
N ALA A 294 6.22 11.99 8.10
CA ALA A 294 7.29 12.04 9.10
C ALA A 294 8.28 13.20 8.87
N LEU A 295 8.57 13.53 7.61
CA LEU A 295 9.46 14.63 7.23
C LEU A 295 8.75 15.99 7.16
N LEU A 296 7.48 16.01 6.75
CA LEU A 296 6.68 17.23 6.64
C LEU A 296 6.21 17.76 7.99
N ALA A 297 5.80 16.89 8.92
CA ALA A 297 5.19 17.32 10.19
C ALA A 297 6.08 18.26 11.03
N PRO A 298 7.40 18.01 11.19
CA PRO A 298 8.28 18.95 11.89
C PRO A 298 8.37 20.31 11.19
N LEU A 299 8.43 20.33 9.87
CA LEU A 299 8.52 21.57 9.07
C LEU A 299 7.21 22.37 9.13
N ALA A 300 6.08 21.68 9.00
CA ALA A 300 4.76 22.28 9.08
C ALA A 300 4.57 22.94 10.45
N SER A 301 4.89 22.23 11.54
CA SER A 301 4.81 22.79 12.90
C SER A 301 5.73 24.00 13.11
N GLU A 302 6.94 24.00 12.55
CA GLU A 302 7.88 25.11 12.68
C GLU A 302 7.38 26.37 11.92
N LEU A 303 6.79 26.17 10.74
CA LEU A 303 6.32 27.24 9.86
C LEU A 303 4.85 27.62 10.08
N GLY A 304 4.17 27.00 11.05
CA GLY A 304 2.79 27.33 11.43
C GLY A 304 1.72 26.76 10.50
N PHE A 305 2.04 25.71 9.74
CA PHE A 305 1.07 24.95 8.96
C PHE A 305 0.45 23.82 9.78
N HIS A 306 -0.80 23.51 9.49
CA HIS A 306 -1.50 22.35 10.01
C HIS A 306 -1.55 21.25 8.95
N LEU A 307 -1.29 20.02 9.39
CA LEU A 307 -1.45 18.83 8.56
C LEU A 307 -2.65 18.03 9.09
N GLY A 308 -3.34 17.38 8.18
CA GLY A 308 -4.46 16.50 8.49
C GLY A 308 -4.73 15.56 7.33
N PHE A 309 -5.66 14.64 7.55
CA PHE A 309 -6.09 13.65 6.58
C PHE A 309 -7.57 13.85 6.30
N ALA A 310 -8.00 13.60 5.08
CA ALA A 310 -9.41 13.55 4.70
C ALA A 310 -9.59 12.34 3.78
N THR A 311 -10.76 11.72 3.87
CA THR A 311 -11.16 10.64 2.98
C THR A 311 -11.80 11.25 1.74
N ILE A 312 -11.44 10.75 0.58
CA ILE A 312 -12.06 11.15 -0.68
C ILE A 312 -13.03 10.07 -1.15
N GLU A 313 -14.28 10.45 -1.38
CA GLU A 313 -15.30 9.60 -2.01
C GLU A 313 -15.55 10.11 -3.43
N ASN A 314 -15.41 9.23 -4.41
CA ASN A 314 -15.69 9.55 -5.81
C ASN A 314 -16.84 8.68 -6.30
N HIS A 315 -17.99 9.30 -6.55
CA HIS A 315 -19.19 8.68 -7.07
C HIS A 315 -19.25 8.84 -8.59
N LEU A 316 -19.45 7.72 -9.28
CA LEU A 316 -19.61 7.66 -10.73
C LEU A 316 -20.99 7.09 -11.04
N TRP A 317 -21.74 7.77 -11.91
CA TRP A 317 -23.02 7.29 -12.43
C TRP A 317 -22.97 7.13 -13.94
N GLY A 318 -23.64 6.11 -14.47
CA GLY A 318 -23.61 5.86 -15.90
C GLY A 318 -24.39 4.63 -16.36
N CYS A 319 -24.28 4.35 -17.65
CA CYS A 319 -25.02 3.26 -18.30
C CYS A 319 -24.22 1.94 -18.29
N ALA A 320 -24.93 0.82 -18.09
CA ALA A 320 -24.34 -0.51 -18.13
C ALA A 320 -24.01 -0.97 -19.56
N ASP A 321 -22.85 -1.62 -19.71
CA ASP A 321 -22.52 -2.33 -20.93
C ASP A 321 -23.41 -3.58 -21.06
N MET A 322 -24.36 -3.53 -22.00
CA MET A 322 -25.41 -4.54 -22.16
C MET A 322 -24.95 -5.75 -22.98
N ASP A 323 -23.68 -5.82 -23.39
CA ASP A 323 -23.17 -6.83 -24.32
C ASP A 323 -22.53 -8.09 -23.68
N CYS A 324 -22.53 -8.25 -22.35
CA CYS A 324 -21.90 -9.41 -21.69
C CYS A 324 -22.87 -10.26 -20.83
N ASP A 325 -23.25 -11.43 -21.35
CA ASP A 325 -24.20 -12.38 -20.74
C ASP A 325 -23.61 -13.21 -19.56
N CYS A 326 -22.42 -12.87 -19.03
CA CYS A 326 -21.82 -13.62 -17.90
C CYS A 326 -20.56 -12.96 -17.25
N GLY A 327 -20.61 -11.69 -16.86
CA GLY A 327 -19.51 -11.04 -16.10
C GLY A 327 -19.95 -9.79 -15.32
N PRO A 328 -19.11 -9.25 -14.42
CA PRO A 328 -19.40 -7.99 -13.73
C PRO A 328 -19.63 -6.87 -14.74
N THR A 329 -20.77 -6.18 -14.63
CA THR A 329 -21.18 -5.09 -15.53
C THR A 329 -20.26 -3.89 -15.36
N ASN A 330 -19.45 -3.60 -16.38
CA ASN A 330 -18.67 -2.38 -16.47
C ASN A 330 -19.52 -1.22 -17.02
N PHE A 331 -19.12 0.02 -16.74
CA PHE A 331 -19.72 1.20 -17.37
C PHE A 331 -19.44 1.20 -18.88
N ALA A 332 -20.49 1.28 -19.69
CA ALA A 332 -20.36 1.59 -21.13
C ALA A 332 -20.00 3.08 -21.33
N GLY A 333 -20.37 3.93 -20.37
CA GLY A 333 -20.02 5.34 -20.28
C GLY A 333 -20.38 5.89 -18.90
N VAL A 334 -19.59 6.85 -18.42
CA VAL A 334 -19.87 7.62 -17.21
C VAL A 334 -20.64 8.88 -17.64
N ASP A 335 -21.84 9.05 -17.11
CA ASP A 335 -22.74 10.18 -17.39
C ASP A 335 -22.54 11.33 -16.39
N ASP A 336 -22.23 11.00 -15.13
CA ASP A 336 -22.01 11.98 -14.06
C ASP A 336 -20.92 11.51 -13.08
N GLN A 337 -20.21 12.45 -12.48
CA GLN A 337 -19.16 12.22 -11.50
C GLN A 337 -19.20 13.28 -10.40
N GLU A 338 -19.26 12.85 -9.15
CA GLU A 338 -19.24 13.71 -7.97
C GLU A 338 -18.12 13.26 -7.03
N MET A 339 -17.40 14.24 -6.49
CA MET A 339 -16.25 14.01 -5.62
C MET A 339 -16.43 14.79 -4.32
N GLU A 340 -16.41 14.07 -3.21
CA GLU A 340 -16.61 14.62 -1.88
C GLU A 340 -15.40 14.31 -0.99
N PHE A 341 -15.09 15.24 -0.08
CA PHE A 341 -14.05 15.05 0.92
C PHE A 341 -14.69 15.07 2.31
N GLU A 342 -14.58 13.95 2.99
CA GLU A 342 -15.17 13.74 4.31
C GLU A 342 -14.12 13.46 5.37
N GLY A 343 -14.51 13.69 6.63
CA GLY A 343 -13.73 13.26 7.78
C GLY A 343 -12.34 13.90 7.86
N PHE A 344 -12.26 15.23 7.75
CA PHE A 344 -10.99 15.93 7.92
C PHE A 344 -10.53 15.83 9.37
N VAL A 345 -9.44 15.09 9.60
CA VAL A 345 -8.87 14.80 10.92
C VAL A 345 -7.44 15.34 11.06
N ASP A 346 -6.98 15.55 12.29
CA ASP A 346 -5.57 15.85 12.56
C ASP A 346 -4.68 14.59 12.44
N LEU A 347 -3.37 14.75 12.68
CA LEU A 347 -2.41 13.64 12.61
C LEU A 347 -2.66 12.53 13.65
N ASP A 348 -3.45 12.79 14.69
CA ASP A 348 -3.83 11.82 15.72
C ASP A 348 -5.19 11.16 15.41
N GLY A 349 -5.80 11.46 14.24
CA GLY A 349 -7.10 10.94 13.84
C GLY A 349 -8.28 11.63 14.50
N LYS A 350 -8.08 12.80 15.13
CA LYS A 350 -9.17 13.55 15.75
C LYS A 350 -9.85 14.45 14.73
N LEU A 351 -11.17 14.32 14.62
CA LEU A 351 -12.00 15.11 13.72
C LEU A 351 -11.85 16.62 13.94
N ILE A 352 -11.51 17.32 12.85
CA ILE A 352 -11.47 18.78 12.72
C ILE A 352 -12.74 19.27 12.02
N SER A 353 -13.15 18.63 10.92
CA SER A 353 -14.35 18.97 10.15
C SER A 353 -14.96 17.73 9.49
N GLU A 354 -16.28 17.64 9.45
CA GLU A 354 -16.99 16.53 8.78
C GLU A 354 -16.89 16.60 7.26
N GLN A 355 -16.94 17.81 6.71
CA GLN A 355 -16.83 18.06 5.27
C GLN A 355 -15.70 19.05 4.98
N LEU A 356 -15.05 18.87 3.83
CA LEU A 356 -14.00 19.76 3.37
C LEU A 356 -14.29 20.22 1.93
N GLU A 357 -14.76 21.47 1.79
CA GLU A 357 -14.90 22.08 0.46
C GLU A 357 -13.53 22.17 -0.22
N PHE A 358 -13.45 21.92 -1.53
CA PHE A 358 -12.22 22.04 -2.28
C PHE A 358 -12.45 22.72 -3.63
N SER A 359 -11.38 23.29 -4.17
CA SER A 359 -11.33 23.74 -5.56
C SER A 359 -10.26 22.96 -6.34
N GLU A 360 -10.44 22.81 -7.65
CA GLU A 360 -9.51 22.07 -8.52
C GLU A 360 -8.06 22.60 -8.44
N ASN A 361 -7.90 23.89 -8.16
CA ASN A 361 -6.59 24.54 -8.02
C ASN A 361 -5.90 24.26 -6.67
N GLU A 362 -6.53 23.49 -5.78
CA GLU A 362 -6.03 23.15 -4.46
C GLU A 362 -5.65 21.66 -4.33
N ALA A 363 -5.68 20.89 -5.43
CA ALA A 363 -5.35 19.46 -5.41
C ALA A 363 -3.99 19.15 -6.05
N ILE A 364 -3.33 18.12 -5.50
CA ILE A 364 -2.14 17.48 -6.04
C ILE A 364 -2.40 15.97 -6.08
N PRO A 365 -2.40 15.32 -7.25
CA PRO A 365 -2.25 15.91 -8.59
C PRO A 365 -3.45 16.81 -8.96
N GLU A 366 -3.25 17.69 -9.95
CA GLU A 366 -4.29 18.58 -10.49
C GLU A 366 -5.50 17.79 -11.01
N ASP A 367 -5.26 16.69 -11.72
CA ASP A 367 -6.30 15.82 -12.28
C ASP A 367 -6.76 14.75 -11.27
N LEU A 368 -7.14 15.17 -10.06
CA LEU A 368 -7.46 14.25 -8.96
C LEU A 368 -8.57 13.25 -9.34
N ALA A 369 -9.61 13.73 -10.04
CA ALA A 369 -10.74 12.91 -10.52
C ALA A 369 -10.33 11.72 -11.40
N GLU A 370 -9.37 11.91 -12.31
CA GLU A 370 -8.87 10.84 -13.18
C GLU A 370 -8.02 9.82 -12.41
N ASN A 371 -7.26 10.29 -11.42
CA ASN A 371 -6.40 9.45 -10.59
C ASN A 371 -7.20 8.60 -9.59
N VAL A 372 -8.33 9.11 -9.10
CA VAL A 372 -9.23 8.37 -8.20
C VAL A 372 -10.14 7.41 -8.97
N GLY A 373 -10.68 7.84 -10.12
CA GLY A 373 -11.59 7.02 -10.94
C GLY A 373 -10.94 5.80 -11.60
N SER A 374 -9.61 5.79 -11.77
CA SER A 374 -8.85 4.65 -12.28
C SER A 374 -8.47 3.61 -11.22
N ALA A 375 -8.67 3.92 -9.93
CA ALA A 375 -8.46 2.95 -8.85
C ALA A 375 -9.61 1.93 -8.87
N GLU A 376 -9.30 0.69 -9.23
CA GLU A 376 -10.27 -0.40 -9.20
C GLU A 376 -10.61 -0.76 -7.75
N PHE A 377 -11.59 -0.09 -7.15
CA PHE A 377 -12.28 -0.55 -5.94
C PHE A 377 -13.73 -0.90 -6.30
N PHE A 378 -14.16 -2.07 -5.84
CA PHE A 378 -15.56 -2.49 -5.84
C PHE A 378 -15.94 -2.67 -4.38
N ASP A 379 -16.82 -1.80 -3.89
CA ASP A 379 -17.46 -1.99 -2.59
C ASP A 379 -18.66 -2.93 -2.80
N GLU A 380 -18.50 -4.20 -2.46
CA GLU A 380 -19.58 -5.21 -2.59
C GLU A 380 -20.74 -4.99 -1.61
N ASP A 381 -20.62 -4.09 -0.61
CA ASP A 381 -21.65 -3.86 0.41
C ASP A 381 -22.76 -2.86 -0.01
N LYS A 382 -22.65 -2.19 -1.16
CA LYS A 382 -23.74 -1.40 -1.77
C LYS A 382 -24.38 -2.21 -2.89
N GLY A 383 -25.32 -3.09 -2.49
CA GLY A 383 -25.89 -4.17 -3.28
C GLY A 383 -26.20 -3.90 -4.76
N LEU A 384 -25.93 -4.92 -5.59
CA LEU A 384 -26.36 -5.00 -6.97
C LEU A 384 -27.89 -4.83 -7.09
N PRO A 385 -28.41 -3.94 -7.95
CA PRO A 385 -29.81 -3.93 -8.29
C PRO A 385 -30.15 -5.24 -9.02
N THR A 386 -30.84 -6.14 -8.35
CA THR A 386 -31.48 -7.28 -9.00
C THR A 386 -32.66 -6.77 -9.83
N GLY A 387 -32.52 -6.70 -11.15
CA GLY A 387 -33.67 -6.49 -12.02
C GLY A 387 -33.30 -6.07 -13.44
N ASN A 388 -33.71 -6.87 -14.43
CA ASN A 388 -33.72 -6.52 -15.84
C ASN A 388 -34.62 -5.30 -16.07
N GLU A 389 -34.06 -4.09 -16.05
CA GLU A 389 -34.58 -2.85 -16.62
C GLU A 389 -33.42 -1.85 -16.53
N GLY A 390 -32.91 -1.31 -17.64
CA GLY A 390 -31.66 -0.52 -17.72
C GLY A 390 -31.38 0.43 -16.56
N THR A 391 -30.77 -0.10 -15.50
CA THR A 391 -30.53 0.60 -14.24
C THR A 391 -29.27 1.46 -14.38
N PRO A 392 -29.26 2.70 -13.87
CA PRO A 392 -28.02 3.43 -13.70
C PRO A 392 -27.08 2.60 -12.83
N LEU A 393 -25.84 2.41 -13.29
CA LEU A 393 -24.76 1.91 -12.43
C LEU A 393 -24.29 3.06 -11.55
N GLU A 394 -24.01 2.75 -10.30
CA GLU A 394 -23.31 3.64 -9.37
C GLU A 394 -22.05 2.94 -8.89
N ARG A 395 -20.93 3.66 -8.85
CA ARG A 395 -19.68 3.18 -8.27
C ARG A 395 -19.13 4.26 -7.36
N CYS A 396 -18.85 3.88 -6.12
CA CYS A 396 -18.16 4.73 -5.15
C CYS A 396 -16.75 4.18 -4.94
N THR A 397 -15.73 5.03 -5.14
CA THR A 397 -14.34 4.73 -4.79
C THR A 397 -13.96 5.60 -3.59
N VAL A 398 -13.55 4.95 -2.50
CA VAL A 398 -13.07 5.60 -1.27
C VAL A 398 -11.56 5.42 -1.18
N LEU A 399 -10.80 6.52 -1.00
CA LEU A 399 -9.33 6.49 -0.86
C LEU A 399 -8.82 7.23 0.38
#